data_AF-A0A6N8JRQ4-F1
#
_entry.id   AF-A0A6N8JRQ4-F1
#
_cell.length_a   1.000
_cell.length_b   1.000
_cell.length_c   1.000
_cell.angle_alpha   90.00
_cell.angle_beta   90.00
_cell.angle_gamma   90.00
#
_symmetry.space_group_name_H-M   'P 1'
#
loop_
_entity.id
_entity.type
_entity.pdbx_description
1 polymer ?
#
loop_
_entity_poly.entity_id
_entity_poly.type
_entity_poly.pdbx_seq_one_letter_code
_entity_poly.pdbx_strand_id
1 'polypeptide(L)'
;MPERSSSAVAAALDMLETAVGGAAFQRMFGTILTDNGPEFSDWRSIERSCLPGAGARCRVYYCDVRQSQQKGGCERNHVELRKLLPRGRGISFDDLVPADMAAAMSQLNSEPRPSMAFMAPARALVAAYGEDGRALMDALGMEEVPYDDLLLDMEAINRAGRERGDKPLI
;
A
#
# COMPACT_ATOMS: atom_id res chain seq x y z
N MET A 1 -10.54 1.84 -3.93
CA MET A 1 -10.64 3.31 -4.06
C MET A 1 -11.88 3.61 -4.87
N PRO A 2 -12.83 4.42 -4.36
CA PRO A 2 -14.17 4.51 -4.94
C PRO A 2 -14.19 5.13 -6.35
N GLU A 3 -13.18 5.93 -6.69
CA GLU A 3 -13.06 6.59 -7.99
C GLU A 3 -11.60 6.58 -8.44
N ARG A 4 -11.35 6.23 -9.71
CA ARG A 4 -10.03 6.35 -10.35
C ARG A 4 -9.74 7.83 -10.66
N SER A 5 -9.69 8.65 -9.63
CA SER A 5 -9.60 10.11 -9.73
C SER A 5 -8.35 10.62 -9.03
N SER A 6 -7.80 11.74 -9.52
CA SER A 6 -6.64 12.38 -8.89
C SER A 6 -6.94 12.91 -7.48
N SER A 7 -8.20 13.27 -7.18
CA SER A 7 -8.61 13.65 -5.84
C SER A 7 -8.51 12.47 -4.86
N ALA A 8 -8.86 11.25 -5.28
CA ALA A 8 -8.72 10.06 -4.45
C ALA A 8 -7.24 9.74 -4.17
N VAL A 9 -6.37 9.89 -5.19
CA VAL A 9 -4.91 9.71 -5.01
C VAL A 9 -4.36 10.74 -4.04
N ALA A 10 -4.68 12.03 -4.21
CA ALA A 10 -4.24 13.09 -3.31
C ALA A 10 -4.73 12.86 -1.88
N ALA A 11 -6.00 12.49 -1.69
CA ALA A 11 -6.55 12.20 -0.37
C ALA A 11 -5.85 11.00 0.32
N ALA A 12 -5.47 9.97 -0.44
CA ALA A 12 -4.69 8.87 0.10
C ALA A 12 -3.30 9.32 0.57
N LEU A 13 -2.63 10.19 -0.21
CA LEU A 13 -1.35 10.78 0.21
C LEU A 13 -1.53 11.71 1.41
N ASP A 14 -2.66 12.44 1.52
CA ASP A 14 -2.98 13.32 2.66
C ASP A 14 -3.10 12.51 3.95
N MET A 15 -3.78 11.37 3.88
CA MET A 15 -3.91 10.45 5.00
C MET A 15 -2.53 9.98 5.49
N LEU A 16 -1.67 9.54 4.56
CA LEU A 16 -0.32 9.08 4.88
C LEU A 16 0.55 10.21 5.45
N GLU A 17 0.56 11.38 4.82
CA GLU A 17 1.33 12.55 5.28
C GLU A 17 0.87 13.03 6.66
N THR A 18 -0.44 13.00 6.92
CA THR A 18 -0.99 13.36 8.24
C THR A 18 -0.56 12.36 9.30
N ALA A 19 -0.53 11.07 8.98
CA ALA A 19 -0.19 10.02 9.92
C ALA A 19 1.29 10.02 10.32
N VAL A 20 2.20 10.22 9.36
CA VAL A 20 3.65 10.12 9.61
C VAL A 20 4.33 11.50 9.76
N GLY A 21 3.66 12.57 9.34
CA GLY A 21 4.22 13.92 9.30
C GLY A 21 5.13 14.17 8.10
N GLY A 22 5.26 15.44 7.70
CA GLY A 22 5.90 15.82 6.44
C GLY A 22 7.38 15.42 6.32
N ALA A 23 8.14 15.46 7.43
CA ALA A 23 9.54 15.09 7.41
C ALA A 23 9.75 13.58 7.17
N ALA A 24 8.93 12.72 7.79
CA ALA A 24 8.99 11.28 7.58
C ALA A 24 8.43 10.91 6.21
N PHE A 25 7.34 11.56 5.79
CA PHE A 25 6.78 11.38 4.45
C PHE A 25 7.82 11.69 3.37
N GLN A 26 8.53 12.82 3.46
CA GLN A 26 9.60 13.18 2.53
C GLN A 26 10.74 12.14 2.50
N ARG A 27 11.11 11.56 3.64
CA ARG A 27 12.15 10.51 3.69
C ARG A 27 11.71 9.21 3.00
N MET A 28 10.47 8.78 3.20
CA MET A 28 9.95 7.51 2.68
C MET A 28 9.41 7.63 1.25
N PHE A 29 8.79 8.75 0.92
CA PHE A 29 8.00 8.98 -0.29
C PHE A 29 8.35 10.29 -1.01
N GLY A 30 9.53 10.88 -0.74
CA GLY A 30 9.95 12.15 -1.37
C GLY A 30 10.05 12.08 -2.89
N THR A 31 10.14 10.88 -3.47
CA THR A 31 10.06 10.62 -4.91
C THR A 31 9.04 9.52 -5.18
N ILE A 32 8.07 9.80 -6.04
CA ILE A 32 7.03 8.86 -6.45
C ILE A 32 7.10 8.66 -7.97
N LEU A 33 7.10 7.42 -8.44
CA LEU A 33 7.05 7.08 -9.86
C LEU A 33 5.69 6.44 -10.19
N THR A 34 4.94 7.03 -11.12
CA THR A 34 3.63 6.53 -11.58
C THR A 34 3.65 6.16 -13.06
N ASP A 35 2.61 5.49 -13.54
CA ASP A 35 2.30 5.48 -14.98
C ASP A 35 1.57 6.78 -15.38
N ASN A 36 1.22 6.85 -16.66
CA ASN A 36 0.45 7.95 -17.25
C ASN A 36 -1.07 7.75 -17.11
N GLY A 37 -1.53 7.01 -16.09
CA GLY A 37 -2.94 6.84 -15.80
C GLY A 37 -3.62 8.19 -15.51
N PRO A 38 -4.89 8.38 -15.92
CA PRO A 38 -5.61 9.63 -15.71
C PRO A 38 -5.74 10.01 -14.23
N GLU A 39 -5.78 9.03 -13.32
CA GLU A 39 -5.77 9.24 -11.88
C GLU A 39 -4.50 9.95 -11.38
N PHE A 40 -3.39 9.85 -12.11
CA PHE A 40 -2.13 10.52 -11.76
C PHE A 40 -1.92 11.82 -12.54
N SER A 41 -2.89 12.28 -13.34
CA SER A 41 -2.72 13.42 -14.25
C SER A 41 -2.52 14.76 -13.54
N ASP A 42 -3.11 14.95 -12.35
CA ASP A 42 -2.93 16.16 -11.55
C ASP A 42 -1.72 16.05 -10.61
N TRP A 43 -0.53 16.21 -11.19
CA TRP A 43 0.73 16.18 -10.43
C TRP A 43 0.78 17.20 -9.29
N ARG A 44 0.07 18.33 -9.41
CA ARG A 44 0.10 19.39 -8.39
C ARG A 44 -0.58 18.95 -7.11
N SER A 45 -1.70 18.24 -7.20
CA SER A 45 -2.37 17.70 -6.01
C SER A 45 -1.59 16.57 -5.36
N ILE A 46 -0.84 15.78 -6.15
CA ILE A 46 0.08 14.76 -5.65
C ILE A 46 1.25 15.38 -4.89
N GLU A 47 1.89 16.42 -5.44
CA GLU A 47 3.09 17.02 -4.85
C GLU A 47 2.80 17.99 -3.70
N ARG A 48 1.67 18.71 -3.70
CA ARG A 48 1.32 19.71 -2.67
C ARG A 48 1.23 19.04 -1.30
N SER A 49 1.79 19.59 -0.22
CA SER A 49 1.55 19.10 1.16
C SER A 49 0.15 19.45 1.69
N CYS A 50 -0.43 18.59 2.54
CA CYS A 50 -1.66 18.90 3.28
C CYS A 50 -1.41 19.58 4.65
N LEU A 51 -0.15 19.60 5.11
CA LEU A 51 0.23 20.21 6.38
C LEU A 51 0.36 21.74 6.30
N PRO A 52 -0.04 22.50 7.35
CA PRO A 52 0.03 23.96 7.33
C PRO A 52 1.45 24.50 7.15
N GLY A 53 1.62 25.46 6.24
CA GLY A 53 2.91 26.14 6.00
C GLY A 53 3.97 25.29 5.31
N ALA A 54 3.65 24.04 4.95
CA ALA A 54 4.54 23.16 4.22
C ALA A 54 4.40 23.34 2.70
N GLY A 55 5.53 23.16 2.00
CA GLY A 55 5.61 23.29 0.53
C GLY A 55 5.13 22.03 -0.19
N ALA A 56 6.01 21.41 -0.96
CA ALA A 56 5.73 20.12 -1.58
C ALA A 56 6.04 18.97 -0.61
N ARG A 57 5.21 17.92 -0.59
CA ARG A 57 5.44 16.67 0.16
C ARG A 57 6.34 15.67 -0.57
N CYS A 58 6.39 15.75 -1.90
CA CYS A 58 7.19 14.87 -2.76
C CYS A 58 7.39 15.48 -4.14
N ARG A 59 8.13 14.75 -5.00
CA ARG A 59 8.17 14.94 -6.45
C ARG A 59 7.61 13.72 -7.16
N VAL A 60 6.73 13.95 -8.13
CA VAL A 60 6.13 12.88 -8.93
C VAL A 60 6.78 12.81 -10.31
N TYR A 61 7.12 11.60 -10.71
CA TYR A 61 7.71 11.27 -12.00
C TYR A 61 6.82 10.26 -12.72
N TYR A 62 6.85 10.30 -14.03
CA TYR A 62 6.03 9.45 -14.88
C TYR A 62 6.92 8.54 -15.69
N CYS A 63 6.51 7.29 -15.83
CA CYS A 63 7.18 6.37 -16.73
C CYS A 63 7.06 6.86 -18.18
N ASP A 64 8.06 6.55 -19.00
CA ASP A 64 8.01 6.80 -20.43
C ASP A 64 6.82 6.07 -21.07
N VAL A 65 6.32 6.64 -22.17
CA VAL A 65 5.17 6.09 -22.89
C VAL A 65 5.48 4.66 -23.35
N ARG A 66 4.60 3.72 -22.98
CA ARG A 66 4.74 2.27 -23.24
C ARG A 66 5.95 1.61 -22.58
N GLN A 67 6.53 2.20 -21.54
CA GLN A 67 7.62 1.59 -20.76
C GLN A 67 7.12 1.13 -19.38
N SER A 68 6.15 0.21 -19.33
CA SER A 68 5.56 -0.22 -18.06
C SER A 68 6.59 -0.87 -17.12
N GLN A 69 7.60 -1.53 -17.69
CA GLN A 69 8.69 -2.21 -16.97
C GLN A 69 9.55 -1.29 -16.09
N GLN A 70 9.51 0.03 -16.29
CA GLN A 70 10.15 1.00 -15.37
C GLN A 70 9.58 0.94 -13.94
N LYS A 71 8.42 0.28 -13.75
CA LYS A 71 7.81 -0.02 -12.45
C LYS A 71 7.73 -1.52 -12.14
N GLY A 72 8.65 -2.33 -12.66
CA GLY A 72 8.59 -3.80 -12.54
C GLY A 72 8.38 -4.33 -11.11
N GLY A 73 8.86 -3.61 -10.09
CA GLY A 73 8.58 -3.92 -8.68
C GLY A 73 7.09 -3.82 -8.30
N CYS A 74 6.38 -2.79 -8.75
CA CYS A 74 4.95 -2.62 -8.52
C CYS A 74 4.14 -3.72 -9.22
N GLU A 75 4.49 -4.04 -10.47
CA GLU A 75 3.83 -5.12 -11.23
C GLU A 75 4.01 -6.47 -10.52
N ARG A 76 5.21 -6.75 -9.99
CA ARG A 76 5.45 -7.97 -9.22
C ARG A 76 4.64 -8.01 -7.93
N ASN A 77 4.58 -6.90 -7.18
CA ASN A 77 3.76 -6.81 -5.97
C ASN A 77 2.26 -7.03 -6.27
N HIS A 78 1.76 -6.53 -7.41
CA HIS A 78 0.39 -6.81 -7.85
C HIS A 78 0.14 -8.29 -8.14
N VAL A 79 1.14 -9.01 -8.68
CA VAL A 79 1.05 -10.46 -8.90
C VAL A 79 0.96 -11.21 -7.57
N GLU A 80 1.79 -10.85 -6.58
CA GLU A 80 1.73 -11.47 -5.25
C GLU A 80 0.37 -11.24 -4.57
N LEU A 81 -0.16 -10.01 -4.63
CA LEU A 81 -1.51 -9.71 -4.15
C LEU A 81 -2.60 -10.52 -4.85
N ARG A 82 -2.44 -10.77 -6.16
CA ARG A 82 -3.36 -11.60 -6.96
C ARG A 82 -3.30 -13.09 -6.62
N LYS A 83 -2.25 -13.59 -5.96
CA LYS A 83 -2.23 -14.98 -5.47
C LYS A 83 -3.18 -15.13 -4.29
N LEU A 84 -3.26 -14.13 -3.41
CA LEU A 84 -4.23 -14.08 -2.33
C LEU A 84 -5.64 -13.81 -2.86
N LEU A 85 -5.78 -12.86 -3.80
CA LEU A 85 -7.05 -12.44 -4.39
C LEU A 85 -7.12 -12.80 -5.90
N PRO A 86 -7.30 -14.09 -6.25
CA PRO A 86 -7.27 -14.54 -7.64
C PRO A 86 -8.48 -14.03 -8.44
N ARG A 87 -8.22 -13.60 -9.69
CA ARG A 87 -9.29 -13.20 -10.62
C ARG A 87 -10.23 -14.39 -10.89
N GLY A 88 -11.52 -14.09 -11.09
CA GLY A 88 -12.50 -15.07 -11.53
C GLY A 88 -13.08 -15.96 -10.41
N ARG A 89 -12.77 -15.68 -9.15
CA ARG A 89 -13.40 -16.34 -7.99
C ARG A 89 -14.63 -15.60 -7.42
N GLY A 90 -15.16 -14.63 -8.15
CA GLY A 90 -16.34 -13.85 -7.74
C GLY A 90 -16.04 -12.72 -6.76
N ILE A 91 -14.78 -12.51 -6.36
CA ILE A 91 -14.36 -11.41 -5.47
C ILE A 91 -13.89 -10.24 -6.32
N SER A 92 -14.54 -9.07 -6.18
CA SER A 92 -14.00 -7.81 -6.68
C SER A 92 -13.14 -7.13 -5.61
N PHE A 93 -12.10 -6.41 -6.03
CA PHE A 93 -11.40 -5.48 -5.12
C PHE A 93 -12.32 -4.36 -4.64
N ASP A 94 -13.39 -4.08 -5.39
CA ASP A 94 -14.40 -3.08 -5.02
C ASP A 94 -15.30 -3.55 -3.86
N ASP A 95 -15.32 -4.87 -3.58
CA ASP A 95 -16.07 -5.45 -2.47
C ASP A 95 -15.27 -5.44 -1.15
N LEU A 96 -13.96 -5.11 -1.21
CA LEU A 96 -13.06 -5.13 -0.07
C LEU A 96 -13.13 -3.81 0.70
N VAL A 97 -13.24 -3.90 2.02
CA VAL A 97 -13.10 -2.74 2.90
C VAL A 97 -11.62 -2.49 3.23
N PRO A 98 -11.23 -1.30 3.74
CA PRO A 98 -9.85 -1.03 4.12
C PRO A 98 -9.24 -2.08 5.06
N ALA A 99 -10.04 -2.65 5.98
CA ALA A 99 -9.59 -3.69 6.90
C ALA A 99 -9.27 -5.03 6.19
N ASP A 100 -9.95 -5.36 5.09
CA ASP A 100 -9.63 -6.56 4.30
C ASP A 100 -8.29 -6.39 3.58
N MET A 101 -8.09 -5.20 3.00
CA MET A 101 -6.83 -4.85 2.36
C MET A 101 -5.68 -4.83 3.37
N ALA A 102 -5.92 -4.31 4.57
CA ALA A 102 -4.95 -4.34 5.65
C ALA A 102 -4.55 -5.78 6.00
N ALA A 103 -5.51 -6.69 6.19
CA ALA A 103 -5.23 -8.10 6.45
C ALA A 103 -4.42 -8.76 5.31
N ALA A 104 -4.80 -8.53 4.05
CA ALA A 104 -4.06 -9.03 2.90
C ALA A 104 -2.62 -8.49 2.85
N MET A 105 -2.43 -7.20 3.13
CA MET A 105 -1.11 -6.56 3.14
C MET A 105 -0.27 -6.99 4.33
N SER A 106 -0.85 -7.27 5.50
CA SER A 106 -0.16 -7.86 6.65
C SER A 106 0.44 -9.21 6.30
N GLN A 107 -0.31 -10.08 5.61
CA GLN A 107 0.21 -11.37 5.13
C GLN A 107 1.41 -11.18 4.16
N LEU A 108 1.20 -10.40 3.09
CA LEU A 108 2.20 -10.21 2.03
C LEU A 108 3.48 -9.51 2.48
N ASN A 109 3.38 -8.61 3.46
CA ASN A 109 4.52 -7.87 3.98
C ASN A 109 5.17 -8.54 5.19
N SER A 110 4.56 -9.62 5.71
CA SER A 110 5.16 -10.48 6.74
C SER A 110 5.87 -11.70 6.14
N GLU A 111 5.62 -12.02 4.87
CA GLU A 111 6.31 -13.09 4.15
C GLU A 111 7.79 -12.73 3.88
N PRO A 112 8.76 -13.53 4.37
CA PRO A 112 10.18 -13.35 4.10
C PRO A 112 10.51 -13.40 2.60
N ARG A 113 11.30 -12.43 2.11
CA ARG A 113 11.68 -12.39 0.69
C ARG A 113 13.16 -12.72 0.49
N PRO A 114 13.51 -13.70 -0.37
CA PRO A 114 14.92 -13.98 -0.69
C PRO A 114 15.68 -12.75 -1.20
N SER A 115 15.02 -11.87 -1.97
CA SER A 115 15.59 -10.61 -2.46
C SER A 115 15.93 -9.60 -1.37
N MET A 116 15.45 -9.82 -0.14
CA MET A 116 15.69 -8.97 1.03
C MET A 116 16.47 -9.74 2.11
N ALA A 117 17.35 -10.67 1.70
CA ALA A 117 18.09 -11.55 2.61
C ALA A 117 17.18 -12.29 3.62
N PHE A 118 16.00 -12.72 3.15
CA PHE A 118 14.96 -13.37 3.95
C PHE A 118 14.39 -12.51 5.08
N MET A 119 14.51 -11.18 4.98
CA MET A 119 13.74 -10.27 5.81
C MET A 119 12.33 -10.06 5.23
N ALA A 120 11.33 -9.99 6.09
CA ALA A 120 9.98 -9.59 5.72
C ALA A 120 9.93 -8.09 5.40
N PRO A 121 9.18 -7.64 4.36
CA PRO A 121 9.05 -6.23 4.02
C PRO A 121 8.63 -5.31 5.18
N ALA A 122 7.68 -5.74 6.02
CA ALA A 122 7.23 -4.99 7.20
C ALA A 122 8.37 -4.77 8.18
N ARG A 123 9.15 -5.82 8.47
CA ARG A 123 10.33 -5.72 9.33
C ARG A 123 11.41 -4.84 8.73
N ALA A 124 11.63 -4.92 7.42
CA ALA A 124 12.59 -4.08 6.72
C ALA A 124 12.21 -2.59 6.77
N LEU A 125 10.91 -2.28 6.64
CA LEU A 125 10.39 -0.92 6.77
C LEU A 125 10.68 -0.35 8.17
N VAL A 126 10.34 -1.10 9.22
CA VAL A 126 10.58 -0.67 10.61
C VAL A 126 12.08 -0.59 10.91
N ALA A 127 12.90 -1.50 10.40
CA ALA A 127 14.35 -1.43 10.56
C ALA A 127 14.96 -0.19 9.89
N ALA A 128 14.43 0.24 8.73
CA ALA A 128 14.93 1.39 7.99
C ALA A 128 14.46 2.73 8.57
N TYR A 129 13.22 2.80 9.08
CA TYR A 129 12.58 4.07 9.44
C TYR A 129 12.13 4.17 10.91
N GLY A 130 12.36 3.15 11.73
CA GLY A 130 12.05 3.17 13.16
C GLY A 130 10.57 3.41 13.45
N GLU A 131 10.28 4.34 14.36
CA GLU A 131 8.91 4.70 14.75
C GLU A 131 8.09 5.26 13.58
N ASP A 132 8.70 5.95 12.61
CA ASP A 132 7.98 6.45 11.44
C ASP A 132 7.47 5.30 10.56
N GLY A 133 8.27 4.23 10.45
CA GLY A 133 7.88 3.01 9.74
C GLY A 133 6.72 2.31 10.44
N ARG A 134 6.70 2.31 11.77
CA ARG A 134 5.57 1.77 12.56
C ARG A 134 4.32 2.63 12.40
N ALA A 135 4.45 3.96 12.50
CA ALA A 135 3.35 4.88 12.28
C ALA A 135 2.71 4.71 10.89
N LEU A 136 3.53 4.43 9.86
CA LEU A 136 3.04 4.09 8.53
C LEU A 136 2.26 2.78 8.51
N MET A 137 2.76 1.73 9.17
CA MET A 137 2.04 0.45 9.28
C MET A 137 0.70 0.64 10.00
N ASP A 138 0.70 1.34 11.14
CA ASP A 138 -0.50 1.62 11.92
C ASP A 138 -1.54 2.40 11.10
N ALA A 139 -1.11 3.41 10.34
CA ALA A 139 -1.98 4.20 9.46
C ALA A 139 -2.64 3.35 8.35
N LEU A 140 -1.93 2.32 7.89
CA LEU A 140 -2.42 1.36 6.89
C LEU A 140 -3.21 0.19 7.52
N GLY A 141 -3.31 0.14 8.85
CA GLY A 141 -3.90 -0.98 9.60
C GLY A 141 -3.09 -2.28 9.48
N MET A 142 -1.83 -2.20 9.06
CA MET A 142 -0.98 -3.35 8.84
C MET A 142 -0.27 -3.78 10.12
N GLU A 143 -0.07 -5.08 10.25
CA GLU A 143 0.65 -5.70 11.36
C GLU A 143 1.64 -6.74 10.84
N GLU A 144 2.69 -6.99 11.63
CA GLU A 144 3.59 -8.12 11.35
C GLU A 144 2.96 -9.41 11.88
N VAL A 145 2.70 -10.35 10.97
CA VAL A 145 2.17 -11.68 11.28
C VAL A 145 3.34 -12.64 11.49
N PRO A 146 3.38 -13.41 12.59
CA PRO A 146 4.40 -14.45 12.78
C PRO A 146 4.42 -15.42 11.61
N TYR A 147 5.62 -15.88 11.24
CA TYR A 147 5.80 -16.74 10.07
C TYR A 147 4.94 -18.02 10.13
N ASP A 148 4.85 -18.64 11.31
CA ASP A 148 4.08 -19.86 11.53
C ASP A 148 2.56 -19.64 11.46
N ASP A 149 2.10 -18.38 11.54
CA ASP A 149 0.69 -17.98 11.48
C ASP A 149 0.28 -17.44 10.09
N LEU A 150 1.21 -17.41 9.13
CA LEU A 150 0.93 -16.99 7.76
C LEU A 150 0.04 -18.01 7.04
N LEU A 151 -1.04 -17.52 6.45
CA LEU A 151 -1.97 -18.31 5.64
C LEU A 151 -1.68 -18.13 4.15
N LEU A 152 -1.32 -16.90 3.74
CA LEU A 152 -1.00 -16.52 2.36
C LEU A 152 -2.10 -16.85 1.32
N ASP A 153 -3.34 -16.87 1.77
CA ASP A 153 -4.53 -17.07 0.94
C ASP A 153 -5.73 -16.25 1.45
N MET A 154 -6.90 -16.49 0.86
CA MET A 154 -8.16 -15.83 1.21
C MET A 154 -8.59 -16.05 2.67
N GLU A 155 -8.14 -17.14 3.30
CA GLU A 155 -8.55 -17.46 4.66
C GLU A 155 -8.06 -16.42 5.66
N ALA A 156 -6.92 -15.76 5.39
CA ALA A 156 -6.46 -14.63 6.19
C ALA A 156 -7.47 -13.48 6.20
N ILE A 157 -8.05 -13.16 5.05
CA ILE A 157 -9.01 -12.06 4.91
C ILE A 157 -10.33 -12.45 5.55
N ASN A 158 -10.81 -13.68 5.29
CA ASN A 158 -12.02 -14.20 5.92
C ASN A 158 -11.89 -14.29 7.45
N ARG A 159 -10.73 -14.66 7.99
CA ARG A 159 -10.46 -14.67 9.43
C ARG A 159 -10.60 -13.28 10.03
N ALA A 160 -9.94 -12.28 9.43
CA ALA A 160 -10.06 -10.90 9.86
C ALA A 160 -11.50 -10.38 9.76
N GLY A 161 -12.25 -10.77 8.72
CA GLY A 161 -13.67 -10.46 8.58
C GLY A 161 -14.52 -11.05 9.70
N ARG A 162 -14.33 -12.33 10.05
CA ARG A 162 -15.08 -12.99 11.13
C ARG A 162 -14.85 -12.34 12.48
N GLU A 163 -13.64 -11.89 12.78
CA GLU A 163 -13.31 -11.16 14.02
C GLU A 163 -14.09 -9.84 14.14
N ARG A 164 -14.45 -9.22 13.01
CA ARG A 164 -15.30 -8.01 12.95
C ARG A 164 -16.80 -8.31 12.88
N GLY A 165 -17.18 -9.57 12.68
CA GLY A 165 -18.58 -9.99 12.46
C GLY A 165 -19.05 -9.90 11.00
N ASP A 166 -18.12 -9.76 10.06
CA ASP A 166 -18.43 -9.71 8.63
C ASP A 166 -18.74 -11.11 8.07
N LYS A 167 -19.50 -11.14 6.97
CA LYS A 167 -19.68 -12.38 6.20
C LYS A 167 -18.38 -12.72 5.44
N PRO A 168 -18.09 -14.01 5.23
CA PRO A 168 -16.99 -14.42 4.35
C PRO A 168 -17.12 -13.81 2.95
N LEU A 169 -16.00 -13.54 2.31
CA LEU A 169 -15.97 -13.02 0.93
C LEU A 169 -16.44 -14.06 -0.11
N ILE A 170 -16.48 -15.35 0.27
CA ILE A 170 -17.07 -16.48 -0.48
C ILE A 170 -17.77 -17.41 0.51
#